data_AF-A0AAN5I631-F1
#
_entry.id   AF-A0AAN5I631-F1
#
_cell.length_a   1.000
_cell.length_b   1.000
_cell.length_c   1.000
_cell.angle_alpha   90.00
_cell.angle_beta   90.00
_cell.angle_gamma   90.00
#
_symmetry.space_group_name_H-M   'P 1'
#
loop_
_entity.id
_entity.type
_entity.pdbx_description
1 polymer ?
#
loop_
_entity_poly.entity_id
_entity_poly.type
_entity_poly.pdbx_seq_one_letter_code
_entity_poly.pdbx_strand_id
1 'polypeptide(L)'
;GIGLLVNLLLLFLILRRSKDMCNYRFLLFGFVINDIFLTVMHAVTLPIACTYGDAFVVFATGFWSSQISIAYYAAIFSQTMPLLMHLFIYRYFAMKKCWGSYFLYMPDAETIDYLKPFFVGDFSSFDYLAQLYW
;
A
#
# COMPACT_ATOMS: atom_id res chain seq x y z
N GLY A 1 13.96 -11.78 6.16
CA GLY A 1 13.52 -12.31 7.46
C GLY A 1 12.38 -11.49 8.04
N ILE A 2 12.69 -10.32 8.62
CA ILE A 2 11.70 -9.46 9.30
C ILE A 2 10.57 -9.01 8.35
N GLY A 3 10.87 -8.65 7.11
CA GLY A 3 9.85 -8.24 6.12
C GLY A 3 8.79 -9.31 5.83
N LEU A 4 9.18 -10.58 5.72
CA LEU A 4 8.23 -11.69 5.55
C LEU A 4 7.33 -11.83 6.77
N LEU A 5 7.88 -11.74 7.98
CA LEU A 5 7.10 -11.82 9.22
C LEU A 5 6.08 -10.69 9.33
N VAL A 6 6.49 -9.45 9.02
CA VAL A 6 5.60 -8.28 9.02
C VAL A 6 4.50 -8.42 7.97
N ASN A 7 4.83 -8.89 6.76
CA ASN A 7 3.85 -9.07 5.70
C ASN A 7 2.86 -10.21 5.98
N LEU A 8 3.31 -11.30 6.61
CA LEU A 8 2.41 -12.36 7.07
C LEU A 8 1.50 -11.89 8.21
N LEU A 9 2.02 -11.08 9.13
CA LEU A 9 1.22 -10.46 10.19
C LEU A 9 0.19 -9.48 9.61
N LEU A 10 0.57 -8.69 8.61
CA LEU A 10 -0.33 -7.79 7.90
C LEU A 10 -1.42 -8.58 7.16
N LEU A 11 -1.06 -9.68 6.49
CA LEU A 11 -2.01 -10.59 5.85
C LEU A 11 -3.01 -11.15 6.87
N PHE A 12 -2.51 -11.59 8.03
CA PHE A 12 -3.34 -12.10 9.12
C PHE A 12 -4.31 -11.04 9.65
N LEU A 13 -3.86 -9.80 9.83
CA LEU A 13 -4.71 -8.70 10.28
C LEU A 13 -5.80 -8.35 9.25
N ILE A 14 -5.46 -8.32 7.96
CA ILE A 14 -6.43 -8.08 6.88
C ILE A 14 -7.49 -9.18 6.85
N LEU A 15 -7.10 -10.45 6.97
CA LEU A 15 -8.03 -11.57 7.00
C LEU A 15 -8.93 -11.55 8.24
N ARG A 16 -8.38 -11.16 9.40
CA ARG A 16 -9.12 -11.09 10.67
C ARG A 16 -10.09 -9.90 10.75
N ARG A 17 -9.73 -8.75 10.16
CA ARG A 17 -10.55 -7.52 10.14
C ARG A 17 -11.43 -7.39 8.89
N SER A 18 -11.45 -8.42 8.03
CA SER A 18 -12.03 -8.42 6.68
C SER A 18 -13.51 -8.03 6.56
N LYS A 19 -14.30 -8.15 7.64
CA LYS A 19 -15.76 -7.90 7.58
C LYS A 19 -16.11 -6.43 7.36
N ASP A 20 -15.28 -5.48 7.79
CA ASP A 20 -15.62 -4.05 7.75
C ASP A 20 -14.97 -3.28 6.59
N MET A 21 -14.00 -3.88 5.87
CA MET A 21 -13.15 -3.16 4.91
C MET A 21 -13.57 -3.21 3.42
N CYS A 22 -14.74 -3.77 3.07
CA CYS A 22 -15.30 -3.75 1.70
C CYS A 22 -14.24 -4.03 0.58
N ASN A 23 -14.32 -3.37 -0.59
CA ASN A 23 -13.41 -3.57 -1.74
C ASN A 23 -11.96 -3.16 -1.47
N TYR A 24 -11.72 -2.34 -0.44
CA TYR A 24 -10.36 -1.92 -0.05
C TYR A 24 -9.47 -3.11 0.32
N ARG A 25 -10.08 -4.18 0.84
CA ARG A 25 -9.39 -5.43 1.19
C ARG A 25 -8.67 -6.07 0.01
N PHE A 26 -9.22 -5.99 -1.21
CA PHE A 26 -8.61 -6.63 -2.38
C PHE A 26 -7.35 -5.88 -2.81
N LEU A 27 -7.35 -4.56 -2.67
CA LEU A 27 -6.21 -3.72 -2.98
C LEU A 27 -5.09 -3.91 -1.95
N LEU A 28 -5.45 -3.97 -0.66
CA LEU A 28 -4.52 -4.34 0.42
C LEU A 28 -3.97 -5.75 0.24
N PHE A 29 -4.81 -6.72 -0.12
CA PHE A 29 -4.39 -8.10 -0.34
C PHE A 29 -3.39 -8.20 -1.50
N GLY A 30 -3.65 -7.50 -2.61
CA GLY A 30 -2.71 -7.41 -3.74
C GLY A 30 -1.38 -6.78 -3.34
N PHE A 31 -1.40 -5.74 -2.51
CA PHE A 31 -0.20 -5.11 -1.97
C PHE A 31 0.63 -6.09 -1.10
N VAL A 32 -0.01 -6.77 -0.15
CA VAL A 32 0.69 -7.73 0.72
C VAL A 32 1.26 -8.91 -0.06
N ILE A 33 0.53 -9.43 -1.05
CA ILE A 33 1.04 -10.49 -1.92
C ILE A 33 2.27 -10.01 -2.70
N ASN A 34 2.21 -8.82 -3.31
CA ASN A 34 3.35 -8.26 -4.04
C ASN A 34 4.57 -8.12 -3.13
N ASP A 35 4.37 -7.71 -1.88
CA ASP A 35 5.47 -7.50 -0.93
C ASP A 35 6.06 -8.81 -0.39
N ILE A 36 5.24 -9.86 -0.24
CA ILE A 36 5.73 -11.24 0.02
C ILE A 36 6.57 -11.73 -1.17
N PHE A 37 6.08 -11.56 -2.40
CA PHE A 37 6.83 -11.94 -3.60
C PHE A 37 8.15 -11.17 -3.70
N LEU A 38 8.15 -9.86 -3.43
CA LEU A 38 9.36 -9.04 -3.42
C LEU A 38 10.35 -9.54 -2.37
N THR A 39 9.92 -9.86 -1.15
CA THR A 39 10.82 -10.38 -0.10
C THR A 39 11.37 -11.76 -0.42
N VAL A 40 10.59 -12.64 -1.05
CA VAL A 40 11.08 -13.94 -1.54
C VAL A 40 12.11 -13.74 -2.65
N MET A 41 11.82 -12.91 -3.64
CA MET A 41 12.76 -12.61 -4.73
C MET A 41 14.04 -11.96 -4.21
N HIS A 42 13.92 -11.04 -3.26
CA HIS A 42 15.08 -10.42 -2.62
C HIS A 42 15.97 -11.46 -1.92
N ALA A 43 15.37 -12.45 -1.23
CA ALA A 43 16.11 -13.53 -0.59
C ALA A 43 16.77 -14.48 -1.59
N VAL A 44 16.14 -14.73 -2.75
CA VAL A 44 16.67 -15.62 -3.81
C VAL A 44 17.78 -14.95 -4.61
N THR A 45 17.57 -13.69 -4.99
CA THR A 45 18.46 -12.94 -5.88
C THR A 45 19.64 -12.32 -5.14
N LEU A 46 19.50 -12.03 -3.83
CA LEU A 46 20.45 -11.29 -3.01
C LEU A 46 21.05 -10.10 -3.78
N PRO A 47 20.19 -9.11 -4.13
CA PRO A 47 20.61 -8.00 -4.97
C PRO A 47 21.55 -7.07 -4.19
N ILE A 48 22.70 -6.79 -4.77
CA ILE A 48 23.68 -5.83 -4.27
C ILE A 48 23.61 -4.62 -5.20
N ALA A 49 23.13 -3.50 -4.66
CA ALA A 49 23.15 -2.22 -5.34
C ALA A 49 24.49 -1.53 -5.09
N CYS A 50 25.22 -1.22 -6.15
CA CYS A 50 26.47 -0.49 -6.12
C CYS A 50 26.34 0.77 -6.96
N THR A 51 26.77 1.91 -6.42
CA THR A 51 26.88 3.16 -7.17
C THR A 51 28.34 3.36 -7.56
N TYR A 52 28.62 3.41 -8.86
CA TYR A 52 29.96 3.68 -9.41
C TYR A 52 29.90 4.99 -10.20
N GLY A 53 30.42 6.07 -9.61
CA GLY A 53 30.29 7.41 -10.19
C GLY A 53 28.83 7.83 -10.32
N ASP A 54 28.40 8.18 -11.53
CA ASP A 54 27.02 8.57 -11.86
C ASP A 54 26.12 7.38 -12.26
N ALA A 55 26.64 6.15 -12.25
CA ALA A 55 25.90 4.95 -12.64
C ALA A 55 25.46 4.13 -11.42
N PHE A 56 24.17 3.77 -11.39
CA PHE A 56 23.60 2.84 -10.42
C PHE A 56 23.50 1.44 -11.04
N VAL A 57 24.20 0.47 -10.46
CA VAL A 57 24.25 -0.90 -10.96
C VAL A 57 23.77 -1.86 -9.88
N VAL A 58 22.91 -2.80 -10.27
CA VAL A 58 22.40 -3.85 -9.38
C VAL A 58 22.94 -5.19 -9.83
N PHE A 59 23.64 -5.88 -8.95
CA PHE A 59 24.17 -7.22 -9.17
C PHE A 59 23.35 -8.24 -8.39
N ALA A 60 23.15 -9.43 -8.96
CA ALA A 60 22.59 -10.57 -8.25
C ALA A 60 23.73 -11.50 -7.84
N THR A 61 23.82 -11.81 -6.55
CA THR A 61 24.86 -12.73 -6.03
C THR A 61 24.29 -14.01 -5.43
N GLY A 62 22.95 -14.11 -5.39
CA GLY A 62 22.24 -15.24 -4.79
C GLY A 62 22.16 -16.48 -5.69
N PHE A 63 21.24 -17.37 -5.32
CA PHE A 63 21.02 -18.66 -5.97
C PHE A 63 20.65 -18.52 -7.45
N TRP A 64 20.04 -17.39 -7.82
CA TRP A 64 19.67 -17.08 -9.20
C TRP A 64 20.36 -15.83 -9.72
N SER A 65 21.62 -15.99 -10.14
CA SER A 65 22.50 -14.95 -10.68
C SER A 65 22.40 -14.84 -12.22
N SER A 66 21.20 -14.62 -12.75
CA SER A 66 20.98 -14.36 -14.19
C SER A 66 20.56 -12.91 -14.43
N GLN A 67 20.82 -12.38 -15.63
CA GLN A 67 20.32 -11.04 -16.02
C GLN A 67 18.79 -10.95 -15.94
N ILE A 68 18.10 -12.06 -16.19
CA ILE A 68 16.64 -12.16 -16.10
C ILE A 68 16.18 -11.97 -14.65
N SER A 69 16.91 -12.54 -13.68
CA SER A 69 16.61 -12.39 -12.24
C SER A 69 16.65 -10.93 -11.80
N ILE A 70 17.65 -10.16 -12.25
CA ILE A 70 17.78 -8.74 -11.94
C ILE A 70 16.66 -7.92 -12.61
N ALA A 71 16.35 -8.20 -13.88
CA ALA A 71 15.25 -7.54 -14.58
C ALA A 71 13.89 -7.83 -13.91
N TYR A 72 13.67 -9.06 -13.47
CA TYR A 72 12.45 -9.47 -12.78
C TYR A 72 12.35 -8.82 -11.39
N TYR A 73 13.45 -8.75 -10.65
CA TYR A 73 13.53 -8.03 -9.38
C TYR A 73 13.18 -6.54 -9.55
N ALA A 74 13.76 -5.88 -10.57
CA ALA A 74 13.47 -4.48 -10.87
C ALA A 74 12.00 -4.25 -11.27
N ALA A 75 11.41 -5.18 -12.03
CA ALA A 75 10.00 -5.12 -12.40
C ALA A 75 9.07 -5.23 -11.20
N ILE A 76 9.31 -6.19 -10.30
CA ILE A 76 8.50 -6.37 -9.08
C ILE A 76 8.65 -5.17 -8.15
N PHE A 77 9.88 -4.68 -7.95
CA PHE A 77 10.13 -3.48 -7.16
C PHE A 77 9.39 -2.26 -7.72
N SER A 78 9.37 -2.10 -9.04
CA SER A 78 8.64 -1.01 -9.71
C SER A 78 7.12 -1.14 -9.53
N GLN A 79 6.56 -2.36 -9.54
CA GLN A 79 5.12 -2.61 -9.36
C GLN A 79 4.58 -2.16 -7.99
N THR A 80 5.41 -2.14 -6.95
CA THR A 80 5.00 -1.67 -5.62
C THR A 80 4.60 -0.19 -5.66
N MET A 81 5.22 0.64 -6.52
CA MET A 81 4.93 2.07 -6.62
C MET A 81 3.52 2.38 -7.18
N PRO A 82 3.08 1.81 -8.32
CA PRO A 82 1.70 1.93 -8.78
C PRO A 82 0.67 1.40 -7.77
N LEU A 83 0.94 0.29 -7.08
CA LEU A 83 0.03 -0.24 -6.06
C LEU A 83 -0.15 0.73 -4.90
N LEU A 84 0.95 1.31 -4.41
CA LEU A 84 0.93 2.36 -3.39
C LEU A 84 0.16 3.59 -3.87
N MET A 85 0.38 4.02 -5.13
CA MET A 85 -0.33 5.14 -5.72
C MET A 85 -1.85 4.88 -5.81
N HIS A 86 -2.26 3.67 -6.19
CA HIS A 86 -3.67 3.29 -6.22
C HIS A 86 -4.29 3.30 -4.80
N LEU A 87 -3.56 2.85 -3.77
CA LEU A 87 -4.01 2.95 -2.38
C LEU A 87 -4.26 4.40 -1.97
N PHE A 88 -3.36 5.31 -2.32
CA PHE A 88 -3.52 6.74 -2.00
C PHE A 88 -4.68 7.38 -2.76
N ILE A 89 -4.80 7.10 -4.06
CA ILE A 89 -5.92 7.59 -4.88
C ILE A 89 -7.25 7.09 -4.32
N TYR A 90 -7.33 5.81 -3.98
CA TYR A 90 -8.51 5.21 -3.38
C TYR A 90 -8.90 5.91 -2.07
N ARG A 91 -7.94 6.12 -1.16
CA ARG A 91 -8.17 6.85 0.10
C ARG A 91 -8.59 8.30 -0.14
N TYR A 92 -7.98 8.98 -1.11
CA TYR A 92 -8.31 10.36 -1.45
C TYR A 92 -9.75 10.51 -1.95
N PHE A 93 -10.19 9.64 -2.87
CA PHE A 93 -11.57 9.68 -3.38
C PHE A 93 -12.60 9.32 -2.32
N ALA A 94 -12.31 8.34 -1.46
CA ALA A 94 -13.17 7.97 -0.35
C ALA A 94 -13.39 9.15 0.62
N MET A 95 -12.34 9.96 0.87
CA MET A 95 -12.44 11.12 1.76
C MET A 95 -13.05 12.37 1.11
N LYS A 96 -12.74 12.66 -0.16
CA LYS A 96 -13.08 13.96 -0.78
C LYS A 96 -14.43 14.00 -1.50
N LYS A 97 -14.91 12.91 -2.11
CA LYS A 97 -15.96 13.00 -3.15
C LYS A 97 -17.34 12.39 -2.88
N CYS A 98 -17.59 11.63 -1.81
CA CYS A 98 -18.88 10.93 -1.76
C CYS A 98 -19.51 10.75 -0.37
N TRP A 99 -20.53 11.57 -0.09
CA TRP A 99 -21.61 11.23 0.86
C TRP A 99 -22.38 9.94 0.45
N GLY A 100 -22.48 9.61 -0.84
CA GLY A 100 -23.09 8.34 -1.31
C GLY A 100 -22.19 7.09 -1.16
N SER A 101 -20.88 7.30 -0.92
CA SER A 101 -19.87 6.27 -0.66
C SER A 101 -19.73 5.99 0.83
N TYR A 102 -20.30 6.85 1.69
CA TYR A 102 -20.25 6.73 3.14
C TYR A 102 -20.91 5.44 3.63
N PHE A 103 -21.90 4.90 2.90
CA PHE A 103 -22.58 3.65 3.26
C PHE A 103 -21.84 2.39 2.79
N LEU A 104 -21.02 2.47 1.73
CA LEU A 104 -20.27 1.33 1.16
C LEU A 104 -18.78 1.30 1.56
N TYR A 105 -18.26 2.45 2.01
CA TYR A 105 -16.83 2.69 2.20
C TYR A 105 -16.56 3.54 3.45
N MET A 106 -17.43 3.47 4.46
CA MET A 106 -17.24 4.20 5.72
C MET A 106 -15.84 3.87 6.25
N PRO A 107 -14.90 4.83 6.29
CA PRO A 107 -13.66 4.63 7.00
C PRO A 107 -14.01 4.40 8.47
N ASP A 108 -13.34 3.46 9.11
CA ASP A 108 -13.48 3.22 10.54
C ASP A 108 -13.22 4.51 11.32
N ALA A 109 -13.91 4.68 12.47
CA ALA A 109 -13.80 5.88 13.29
C ALA A 109 -12.35 6.22 13.67
N GLU A 110 -11.51 5.20 13.82
CA GLU A 110 -10.08 5.32 14.10
C GLU A 110 -9.31 5.95 12.94
N THR A 111 -9.53 5.49 11.70
CA THR A 111 -8.96 6.08 10.49
C THR A 111 -9.38 7.54 10.28
N ILE A 112 -10.63 7.89 10.63
CA ILE A 112 -11.12 9.28 10.58
C ILE A 112 -10.33 10.15 11.57
N ASP A 113 -10.15 9.71 12.81
CA ASP A 113 -9.42 10.47 13.83
C ASP A 113 -7.92 10.62 13.49
N TYR A 114 -7.30 9.58 12.92
CA TYR A 114 -5.91 9.65 12.45
C TYR A 114 -5.71 10.65 11.30
N LEU A 115 -6.69 10.74 10.39
CA LEU A 115 -6.58 11.57 9.19
C LEU A 115 -7.06 13.01 9.40
N LYS A 116 -7.89 13.24 10.42
CA LYS A 116 -8.42 14.54 10.82
C LYS A 116 -7.40 15.69 10.81
N PRO A 117 -6.19 15.57 11.40
CA PRO A 117 -5.21 16.66 11.40
C PRO A 117 -4.64 17.01 10.02
N PHE A 118 -4.69 16.10 9.04
CA PHE A 118 -4.11 16.31 7.71
C PHE A 118 -5.04 17.06 6.74
N PHE A 119 -6.30 17.23 7.12
CA PHE A 119 -7.32 17.85 6.27
C PHE A 119 -8.06 19.01 6.98
N VAL A 120 -7.48 19.53 8.07
CA VAL A 120 -8.01 20.71 8.78
C VAL A 120 -7.95 21.92 7.85
N GLY A 121 -9.11 22.41 7.44
CA GLY A 121 -9.28 23.54 6.53
C GLY A 121 -10.19 23.22 5.35
N ASP A 122 -9.96 22.08 4.68
CA ASP A 122 -10.74 21.66 3.51
C ASP A 122 -12.12 21.09 3.90
N PHE A 123 -12.25 20.53 5.11
CA PHE A 123 -13.52 19.99 5.62
C PHE A 123 -14.43 21.02 6.31
N SER A 124 -13.98 22.28 6.48
CA SER A 124 -14.77 23.32 7.15
C SER A 124 -16.13 23.55 6.49
N SER A 125 -16.22 23.35 5.17
CA SER A 125 -17.48 23.43 4.40
C SER A 125 -18.49 22.32 4.72
N PHE A 126 -18.06 21.21 5.33
CA PHE A 126 -18.92 20.06 5.66
C PHE A 126 -19.58 20.16 7.03
N ASP A 127 -19.01 20.91 7.98
CA ASP A 127 -19.59 21.09 9.32
C ASP A 127 -20.96 21.80 9.28
N TYR A 128 -21.15 22.70 8.33
CA TYR A 128 -22.43 23.40 8.12
C TYR A 128 -23.55 22.48 7.58
N LEU A 129 -23.20 21.41 6.86
CA LEU A 129 -24.18 20.49 6.27
C LEU A 129 -24.55 19.35 7.21
N ALA A 130 -23.64 18.95 8.12
CA ALA A 130 -23.94 18.01 9.18
C ALA A 130 -24.97 18.59 10.19
N GLN A 131 -25.00 19.90 10.38
CA GLN A 131 -26.00 20.57 11.22
C GLN A 131 -27.39 20.74 10.57
N LEU A 132 -27.52 20.50 9.26
CA LEU A 132 -28.79 20.69 8.54
C LEU A 132 -29.66 19.41 8.48
N TYR A 133 -29.10 18.26 8.84
CA TYR A 133 -29.76 16.95 8.74
C TYR A 133 -29.79 16.16 10.07
N TRP A 134 -29.45 16.82 11.17
CA TRP A 134 -29.74 16.43 12.56
C TRP A 134 -30.51 17.56 13.23
#